data_AF-A0AAD2GDN2-F1
#
_entry.id   AF-A0AAD2GDN2-F1
#
_cell.length_a   1.000
_cell.length_b   1.000
_cell.length_c   1.000
_cell.angle_alpha   90.00
_cell.angle_beta   90.00
_cell.angle_gamma   90.00
#
_symmetry.space_group_name_H-M   'P 1'
#
loop_
_entity.id
_entity.type
_entity.pdbx_description
1 polymer ?
#
loop_
_entity_poly.entity_id
_entity_poly.type
_entity_poly.pdbx_seq_one_letter_code
_entity_poly.pdbx_strand_id
1 'polypeptide(L)'
;MMKNNDGEVFWACTKACYLAIQSSKASSRVPWDKDGPNGPTDPVNSETILLEWLLTANNYSNYRGGNGSRGTSKTQYSHQISNLLKTKGINIERTAEQVRDKIGGIERAYKVARDFMYTETGVGLLATDEGSFQDLVRKRCKNFFELEPIFTDRVGISPETNEEMPNDGFGDVGNDLADSDDDSLLDVIGMVGGKSNPVAENNMESPSASTATRVTTPSSTSTSVDQRTPRPSPTLATPTPPGKRAPPPVILKQKSPNASKKKQTPGDPVIISARKRIKEETMESFLRTSQSQLDEEGSKKQKRHEENVGLKKEEISQREKHFRMRFEEEQKVFKRQAIAEEASFRKACLAELHGLLAENKSDRYIHLMHPHLVDILKQFRELEEDGEV
;
A
#
# COMPACT_ATOMS: atom_id res chain seq x y z
N MET A 1 45.38 17.90 4.01
CA MET A 1 44.92 18.80 5.08
C MET A 1 43.43 19.03 4.85
N MET A 2 42.56 18.59 5.77
CA MET A 2 41.11 18.72 5.59
C MET A 2 40.52 19.55 6.73
N LYS A 3 39.64 20.49 6.36
CA LYS A 3 38.89 21.32 7.30
C LYS A 3 37.49 20.73 7.50
N ASN A 4 36.97 20.79 8.72
CA ASN A 4 35.55 20.55 8.98
C ASN A 4 34.73 21.82 8.69
N ASN A 5 33.40 21.73 8.77
CA ASN A 5 32.49 22.88 8.56
C ASN A 5 32.78 24.02 9.55
N ASP A 6 33.36 23.70 10.70
CA ASP A 6 33.78 24.65 11.74
C ASP A 6 35.22 25.18 11.54
N GLY A 7 35.87 24.85 10.41
CA GLY A 7 37.22 25.30 10.08
C GLY A 7 38.36 24.54 10.77
N GLU A 8 38.05 23.62 11.68
CA GLU A 8 39.05 22.80 12.37
C GLU A 8 39.79 21.85 11.43
N VAL A 9 41.12 21.82 11.54
CA VAL A 9 42.00 21.01 10.70
C VAL A 9 42.30 19.68 11.40
N PHE A 10 41.79 18.59 10.83
CA PHE A 10 42.07 17.24 11.32
C PHE A 10 43.15 16.54 10.49
N TRP A 11 44.02 15.82 11.18
CA TRP A 11 45.06 14.96 10.59
C TRP A 11 44.62 13.50 10.75
N ALA A 12 44.34 12.82 9.65
CA ALA A 12 44.08 11.37 9.68
C ALA A 12 45.42 10.64 9.77
N CYS A 13 45.61 9.82 10.82
CA CYS A 13 46.87 9.09 11.03
C CYS A 13 47.07 7.92 10.05
N THR A 14 45.99 7.40 9.45
CA THR A 14 46.04 6.29 8.47
C THR A 14 44.97 6.44 7.39
N LYS A 15 45.14 5.71 6.28
CA LYS A 15 44.13 5.61 5.20
C LYS A 15 42.79 5.08 5.73
N ALA A 16 42.79 4.20 6.72
CA ALA A 16 41.58 3.72 7.38
C ALA A 16 40.86 4.83 8.16
N CYS A 17 41.60 5.66 8.93
CA CYS A 17 41.02 6.82 9.60
C CYS A 17 40.49 7.86 8.61
N TYR A 18 41.17 8.05 7.48
CA TYR A 18 40.70 8.91 6.40
C TYR A 18 39.36 8.43 5.82
N LEU A 19 39.26 7.13 5.51
CA LEU A 19 38.01 6.54 5.02
C LEU A 19 36.91 6.55 6.08
N ALA A 20 37.23 6.33 7.36
CA ALA A 20 36.28 6.43 8.45
C ALA A 20 35.71 7.86 8.60
N ILE A 21 36.57 8.88 8.51
CA ILE A 21 36.15 10.30 8.54
C ILE A 21 35.36 10.68 7.28
N GLN A 22 35.70 10.14 6.11
CA GLN A 22 34.87 10.31 4.91
C GLN A 22 33.50 9.63 5.05
N SER A 23 33.45 8.42 5.61
CA SER A 23 32.22 7.68 5.82
C SER A 23 31.31 8.30 6.89
N SER A 24 31.87 8.99 7.88
CA SER A 24 31.10 9.73 8.88
C SER A 24 30.61 11.09 8.38
N LYS A 25 31.29 11.67 7.37
CA LYS A 25 30.79 12.83 6.60
C LYS A 25 29.71 12.45 5.57
N ALA A 26 29.61 11.18 5.19
CA ALA A 26 28.49 10.70 4.39
C ALA A 26 27.22 10.69 5.26
N SER A 27 26.27 11.56 4.92
CA SER A 27 24.98 11.89 5.56
C SER A 27 23.98 10.74 5.73
N SER A 28 24.46 9.50 5.81
CA SER A 28 23.70 8.24 5.78
C SER A 28 22.81 7.99 7.00
N ARG A 29 22.85 8.81 8.05
CA ARG A 29 22.17 8.46 9.32
C ARG A 29 20.98 9.31 9.71
N VAL A 30 20.73 10.45 9.07
CA VAL A 30 19.57 11.26 9.48
C VAL A 30 18.33 10.80 8.71
N PRO A 31 17.28 10.36 9.40
CA PRO A 31 16.01 9.98 8.78
C PRO A 31 15.40 11.12 7.96
N TRP A 32 14.68 10.78 6.90
CA TRP A 32 14.03 11.75 6.00
C TRP A 32 12.90 12.54 6.66
N ASP A 33 12.39 12.05 7.78
CA ASP A 33 11.36 12.70 8.61
C ASP A 33 11.94 13.57 9.73
N LYS A 34 13.28 13.71 9.81
CA LYS A 34 13.98 14.42 10.90
C LYS A 34 15.06 15.39 10.44
N ASP A 35 15.07 15.75 9.16
CA ASP A 35 16.08 16.61 8.55
C ASP A 35 15.59 18.04 8.25
N GLY A 36 14.52 18.47 8.91
CA GLY A 36 13.96 19.80 8.74
C GLY A 36 14.91 20.94 9.15
N PRO A 37 14.67 22.16 8.64
CA PRO A 37 15.53 23.32 8.86
C PRO A 37 15.67 23.67 10.35
N ASN A 38 14.59 23.53 11.12
CA ASN A 38 14.58 23.81 12.57
C ASN A 38 14.79 22.56 13.45
N GLY A 39 15.23 21.45 12.84
CA GLY A 39 15.57 20.22 13.55
C GLY A 39 14.54 19.07 13.41
N PRO A 40 14.65 18.02 14.24
CA PRO A 40 13.89 16.77 14.06
C PRO A 40 12.37 16.85 14.24
N THR A 41 11.86 17.94 14.81
CA THR A 41 10.44 18.16 15.09
C THR A 41 9.79 19.13 14.11
N ASP A 42 10.52 19.59 13.10
CA ASP A 42 10.01 20.53 12.11
C ASP A 42 8.93 19.84 11.24
N PRO A 43 7.74 20.44 11.05
CA PRO A 43 6.76 19.93 10.11
C PRO A 43 7.28 19.90 8.67
N VAL A 44 8.24 20.75 8.31
CA VAL A 44 8.86 20.78 6.98
C VAL A 44 10.16 19.97 7.02
N ASN A 45 10.12 18.78 6.45
CA ASN A 45 11.27 17.87 6.30
C ASN A 45 11.35 17.30 4.88
N SER A 46 12.43 16.61 4.54
CA SER A 46 12.62 16.08 3.18
C SER A 46 11.53 15.10 2.77
N GLU A 47 11.02 14.28 3.70
CA GLU A 47 9.92 13.35 3.42
C GLU A 47 8.64 14.10 3.05
N THR A 48 8.23 15.09 3.84
CA THR A 48 7.03 15.89 3.58
C THR A 48 7.10 16.66 2.26
N ILE A 49 8.25 17.26 1.95
CA ILE A 49 8.47 17.97 0.68
C ILE A 49 8.42 17.00 -0.51
N LEU A 50 9.04 15.82 -0.36
CA LEU A 50 9.00 14.80 -1.40
C LEU A 50 7.57 14.31 -1.65
N LEU A 51 6.80 14.10 -0.58
CA LEU A 51 5.39 13.70 -0.67
C LEU A 51 4.56 14.80 -1.33
N GLU A 52 4.66 16.05 -0.90
CA GLU A 52 3.98 17.18 -1.52
C GLU A 52 4.27 17.26 -3.03
N TRP A 53 5.52 17.05 -3.43
CA TRP A 53 5.90 16.99 -4.84
C TRP A 53 5.26 15.83 -5.59
N LEU A 54 5.20 14.63 -4.98
CA LEU A 54 4.54 13.46 -5.55
C LEU A 54 3.01 13.63 -5.64
N LEU A 55 2.41 14.28 -4.65
CA LEU A 55 0.98 14.55 -4.55
C LEU A 55 0.50 15.64 -5.52
N THR A 56 1.42 16.50 -5.96
CA THR A 56 1.12 17.50 -6.99
C THR A 56 0.73 16.82 -8.30
N ALA A 57 -0.39 17.26 -8.87
CA ALA A 57 -0.96 16.68 -10.10
C ALA A 57 0.09 16.52 -11.22
N ASN A 58 0.08 15.37 -11.88
CA ASN A 58 0.95 14.98 -12.99
C ASN A 58 2.45 14.83 -12.70
N ASN A 59 2.97 15.24 -11.53
CA ASN A 59 4.40 15.11 -11.23
C ASN A 59 4.87 13.66 -11.21
N TYR A 60 4.17 12.80 -10.47
CA TYR A 60 4.49 11.38 -10.42
C TYR A 60 4.30 10.69 -11.77
N SER A 61 3.23 11.02 -12.50
CA SER A 61 2.97 10.52 -13.86
C SER A 61 4.09 10.86 -14.84
N ASN A 62 4.64 12.07 -14.73
CA ASN A 62 5.77 12.53 -15.52
C ASN A 62 7.08 11.86 -15.08
N TYR A 63 7.30 11.72 -13.77
CA TYR A 63 8.45 11.02 -13.19
C TYR A 63 8.56 9.58 -13.67
N ARG A 64 7.45 8.84 -13.67
CA ARG A 64 7.45 7.42 -14.05
C ARG A 64 7.74 7.18 -15.53
N GLY A 65 7.49 8.19 -16.38
CA GLY A 65 7.47 8.05 -17.84
C GLY A 65 6.20 7.35 -18.29
N GLY A 66 5.62 7.79 -19.40
CA GLY A 66 4.48 7.12 -20.06
C GLY A 66 4.85 6.74 -21.49
N ASN A 67 4.05 5.89 -22.14
CA ASN A 67 4.20 5.57 -23.56
C ASN A 67 4.00 6.85 -24.40
N GLY A 68 5.09 7.57 -24.67
CA GLY A 68 5.08 8.83 -25.41
C GLY A 68 5.78 10.01 -24.74
N SER A 69 6.31 9.86 -23.52
CA SER A 69 7.11 10.94 -22.90
C SER A 69 8.45 11.07 -23.63
N ARG A 70 8.67 12.24 -24.25
CA ARG A 70 9.91 12.62 -24.97
C ARG A 70 11.09 12.86 -24.01
N GLY A 71 11.47 11.83 -23.26
CA GLY A 71 12.83 11.70 -22.72
C GLY A 71 13.22 12.59 -21.54
N THR A 72 12.32 13.15 -20.73
CA THR A 72 12.73 13.62 -19.40
C THR A 72 13.06 12.41 -18.55
N SER A 73 14.35 12.19 -18.30
CA SER A 73 14.81 11.02 -17.53
C SER A 73 14.37 11.14 -16.08
N LYS A 74 14.09 10.02 -15.41
CA LYS A 74 13.88 9.95 -13.95
C LYS A 74 14.96 10.73 -13.18
N THR A 75 16.19 10.67 -13.69
CA THR A 75 17.34 11.41 -13.17
C THR A 75 17.11 12.93 -13.16
N GLN A 76 16.52 13.50 -14.21
CA GLN A 76 16.24 14.94 -14.27
C GLN A 76 15.25 15.38 -13.19
N TYR A 77 14.16 14.62 -12.98
CA TYR A 77 13.22 14.91 -11.90
C TYR A 77 13.85 14.74 -10.52
N SER A 78 14.67 13.70 -10.33
CA SER A 78 15.43 13.52 -9.09
C SER A 78 16.37 14.72 -8.80
N HIS A 79 17.00 15.29 -9.83
CA HIS A 79 17.79 16.52 -9.68
C HIS A 79 16.91 17.74 -9.33
N GLN A 80 15.74 17.88 -9.96
CA GLN A 80 14.81 18.96 -9.63
C GLN A 80 14.35 18.90 -8.18
N ILE A 81 13.99 17.71 -7.69
CA ILE A 81 13.58 17.50 -6.31
C ILE A 81 14.75 17.77 -5.35
N SER A 82 15.95 17.29 -5.66
CA SER A 82 17.15 17.57 -4.87
C SER A 82 17.40 19.08 -4.75
N ASN A 83 17.26 19.83 -5.85
CA ASN A 83 17.37 21.29 -5.83
C ASN A 83 16.24 21.93 -5.02
N LEU A 84 15.01 21.42 -5.12
CA LEU A 84 13.87 21.91 -4.36
C LEU A 84 14.08 21.74 -2.85
N LEU A 85 14.65 20.61 -2.41
CA LEU A 85 15.03 20.39 -1.00
C LEU A 85 16.06 21.43 -0.53
N LYS A 86 17.06 21.74 -1.37
CA LYS A 86 18.05 22.78 -1.07
C LYS A 86 17.41 24.18 -0.98
N THR A 87 16.51 24.51 -1.89
CA THR A 87 15.79 25.80 -1.88
C THR A 87 14.90 25.95 -0.64
N LYS A 88 14.32 24.87 -0.13
CA LYS A 88 13.52 24.86 1.10
C LYS A 88 14.35 24.94 2.38
N GLY A 89 15.69 24.93 2.29
CA GLY A 89 16.58 25.09 3.43
C GLY A 89 16.78 23.84 4.28
N ILE A 90 16.55 22.64 3.72
CA ILE A 90 16.83 21.39 4.44
C ILE A 90 18.31 21.33 4.81
N ASN A 91 18.59 21.06 6.10
CA ASN A 91 19.95 21.08 6.65
C ASN A 91 20.87 20.01 6.05
N ILE A 92 20.29 18.93 5.51
CA ILE A 92 21.00 17.81 4.91
C ILE A 92 20.77 17.79 3.41
N GLU A 93 21.88 17.91 2.67
CA GLU A 93 21.82 17.76 1.22
C GLU A 93 21.52 16.31 0.83
N ARG A 94 20.37 16.12 0.17
CA ARG A 94 19.98 14.84 -0.44
C ARG A 94 20.38 14.82 -1.92
N THR A 95 21.12 13.81 -2.33
CA THR A 95 21.53 13.64 -3.74
C THR A 95 20.35 13.15 -4.59
N ALA A 96 20.43 13.35 -5.91
CA ALA A 96 19.39 12.86 -6.84
C ALA A 96 19.21 11.33 -6.76
N GLU A 97 20.29 10.59 -6.54
CA GLU A 97 20.25 9.15 -6.33
C GLU A 97 19.48 8.77 -5.05
N GLN A 98 19.78 9.43 -3.93
CA GLN A 98 19.05 9.22 -2.67
C GLN A 98 17.55 9.53 -2.81
N VAL A 99 17.20 10.57 -3.57
CA VAL A 99 15.80 10.90 -3.88
C VAL A 99 15.14 9.77 -4.68
N ARG A 100 15.81 9.28 -5.74
CA ARG A 100 15.31 8.17 -6.56
C ARG A 100 15.06 6.93 -5.70
N ASP A 101 16.01 6.58 -4.84
CA ASP A 101 15.93 5.39 -3.99
C ASP A 101 14.82 5.52 -2.95
N LYS A 102 14.64 6.72 -2.38
CA LYS A 102 13.53 7.02 -1.46
C LYS A 102 12.17 6.91 -2.15
N ILE A 103 12.01 7.45 -3.37
CA ILE A 103 10.77 7.29 -4.16
C ILE A 103 10.51 5.80 -4.41
N GLY A 104 11.53 5.03 -4.84
CA GLY A 104 11.40 3.58 -5.03
C GLY A 104 11.01 2.83 -3.76
N GLY A 105 11.51 3.27 -2.60
CA GLY A 105 11.11 2.74 -1.29
C GLY A 105 9.64 3.02 -0.97
N ILE A 106 9.17 4.24 -1.23
CA ILE A 106 7.75 4.63 -1.06
C ILE A 106 6.87 3.78 -1.98
N GLU A 107 7.24 3.60 -3.25
CA GLU A 107 6.52 2.74 -4.19
C GLU A 107 6.42 1.29 -3.70
N ARG A 108 7.53 0.71 -3.22
CA ARG A 108 7.53 -0.66 -2.68
C ARG A 108 6.64 -0.77 -1.44
N ALA A 109 6.75 0.17 -0.50
CA ALA A 109 5.93 0.19 0.71
C ALA A 109 4.43 0.30 0.37
N TYR A 110 4.08 1.16 -0.59
CA TYR A 110 2.72 1.28 -1.09
C TYR A 110 2.23 -0.04 -1.71
N LYS A 111 3.03 -0.69 -2.57
CA LYS A 111 2.65 -1.99 -3.17
C LYS A 111 2.37 -3.05 -2.11
N VAL A 112 3.21 -3.15 -1.08
CA VAL A 112 3.03 -4.09 0.03
C VAL A 112 1.76 -3.76 0.84
N ALA A 113 1.51 -2.48 1.11
CA ALA A 113 0.29 -2.05 1.80
C ALA A 113 -0.96 -2.33 0.96
N ARG A 114 -0.90 -2.09 -0.35
CA ARG A 114 -1.99 -2.34 -1.29
C ARG A 114 -2.29 -3.83 -1.43
N ASP A 115 -1.27 -4.66 -1.57
CA ASP A 115 -1.42 -6.12 -1.58
C ASP A 115 -2.02 -6.63 -0.27
N PHE A 116 -1.59 -6.09 0.87
CA PHE A 116 -2.20 -6.38 2.16
C PHE A 116 -3.69 -6.03 2.22
N MET A 117 -4.13 -4.94 1.57
CA MET A 117 -5.55 -4.59 1.52
C MET A 117 -6.39 -5.55 0.67
N TYR A 118 -5.86 -6.04 -0.45
CA TYR A 118 -6.60 -6.89 -1.38
C TYR A 118 -6.50 -8.39 -1.11
N THR A 119 -5.52 -8.83 -0.31
CA THR A 119 -5.40 -10.23 0.11
C THR A 119 -6.38 -10.59 1.22
N GLU A 120 -6.65 -11.89 1.40
CA GLU A 120 -7.61 -12.44 2.38
C GLU A 120 -7.32 -11.99 3.83
N THR A 121 -6.07 -11.63 4.13
CA THR A 121 -5.69 -11.10 5.45
C THR A 121 -6.23 -9.69 5.69
N GLY A 122 -6.34 -8.85 4.66
CA GLY A 122 -6.92 -7.51 4.80
C GLY A 122 -8.44 -7.54 4.88
N VAL A 123 -9.08 -8.38 4.05
CA VAL A 123 -10.54 -8.52 3.98
C VAL A 123 -11.12 -9.14 5.26
N GLY A 124 -10.42 -10.12 5.85
CA GLY A 124 -10.83 -10.72 7.12
C GLY A 124 -10.77 -9.76 8.32
N LEU A 125 -9.85 -8.78 8.29
CA LEU A 125 -9.69 -7.79 9.36
C LEU A 125 -10.68 -6.62 9.23
N LEU A 126 -11.04 -6.22 8.00
CA LEU A 126 -12.10 -5.24 7.73
C LEU A 126 -13.45 -5.64 8.34
N ALA A 127 -13.74 -6.94 8.43
CA ALA A 127 -14.96 -7.47 9.02
C ALA A 127 -15.03 -7.36 10.56
N THR A 128 -13.90 -7.08 11.22
CA THR A 128 -13.82 -7.10 12.69
C THR A 128 -13.74 -5.70 13.28
N ASP A 129 -12.86 -4.81 12.77
CA ASP A 129 -12.75 -3.41 13.22
C ASP A 129 -11.99 -2.53 12.19
N GLU A 130 -12.65 -1.53 11.61
CA GLU A 130 -12.11 -0.61 10.58
C GLU A 130 -10.90 0.20 11.07
N GLY A 131 -10.92 0.68 12.33
CA GLY A 131 -9.82 1.48 12.89
C GLY A 131 -8.52 0.69 13.01
N SER A 132 -8.60 -0.60 13.39
CA SER A 132 -7.42 -1.47 13.48
C SER A 132 -6.84 -1.77 12.10
N PHE A 133 -7.70 -1.90 11.09
CA PHE A 133 -7.26 -2.16 9.73
C PHE A 133 -6.46 -0.99 9.16
N GLN A 134 -6.96 0.25 9.29
CA GLN A 134 -6.25 1.44 8.80
C GLN A 134 -4.90 1.63 9.49
N ASP A 135 -4.80 1.33 10.78
CA ASP A 135 -3.53 1.38 11.53
C ASP A 135 -2.52 0.34 11.01
N LEU A 136 -2.98 -0.86 10.64
CA LEU A 136 -2.12 -1.91 10.07
C LEU A 136 -1.66 -1.59 8.65
N VAL A 137 -2.48 -0.89 7.87
CA VAL A 137 -2.09 -0.35 6.55
C VAL A 137 -1.06 0.76 6.74
N ARG A 138 -1.33 1.71 7.66
CA ARG A 138 -0.43 2.83 7.99
C ARG A 138 0.92 2.35 8.54
N LYS A 139 0.95 1.24 9.28
CA LYS A 139 2.17 0.59 9.75
C LYS A 139 3.07 0.10 8.61
N ARG A 140 2.49 -0.27 7.47
CA ARG A 140 3.23 -0.70 6.27
C ARG A 140 3.64 0.47 5.40
N CYS A 141 2.72 1.41 5.18
CA CYS A 141 2.97 2.63 4.43
C CYS A 141 2.32 3.81 5.16
N LYS A 142 3.15 4.69 5.74
CA LYS A 142 2.67 5.82 6.56
C LYS A 142 1.67 6.71 5.82
N ASN A 143 1.88 6.91 4.52
CA ASN A 143 1.13 7.85 3.69
C ASN A 143 0.27 7.13 2.64
N PHE A 144 -0.20 5.92 2.96
CA PHE A 144 -0.91 5.07 2.00
C PHE A 144 -2.12 5.75 1.36
N PHE A 145 -3.02 6.30 2.18
CA PHE A 145 -4.30 6.88 1.74
C PHE A 145 -4.11 8.16 0.91
N GLU A 146 -3.05 8.91 1.15
CA GLU A 146 -2.71 10.10 0.36
C GLU A 146 -2.12 9.73 -1.01
N LEU A 147 -1.35 8.63 -1.06
CA LEU A 147 -0.72 8.15 -2.29
C LEU A 147 -1.68 7.34 -3.19
N GLU A 148 -2.75 6.80 -2.62
CA GLU A 148 -3.74 5.98 -3.33
C GLU A 148 -4.27 6.62 -4.63
N PRO A 149 -4.80 7.85 -4.66
CA PRO A 149 -5.34 8.43 -5.89
C PRO A 149 -4.29 8.55 -7.01
N ILE A 150 -3.02 8.79 -6.65
CA ILE A 150 -1.94 9.02 -7.63
C ILE A 150 -1.34 7.71 -8.13
N PHE A 151 -1.26 6.70 -7.28
CA PHE A 151 -0.64 5.41 -7.61
C PHE A 151 -1.65 4.42 -8.20
N THR A 152 -2.96 4.63 -8.00
CA THR A 152 -4.03 3.77 -8.54
C THR A 152 -4.34 4.09 -10.00
N ASP A 153 -4.24 5.35 -10.41
CA ASP A 153 -4.59 5.85 -11.76
C ASP A 153 -3.77 5.26 -12.92
N ARG A 154 -2.75 4.42 -12.65
CA ARG A 154 -2.05 3.65 -13.68
C ARG A 154 -2.16 2.16 -13.44
N VAL A 155 -2.94 1.53 -14.31
CA VAL A 155 -3.14 0.09 -14.58
C VAL A 155 -1.82 -0.63 -14.95
N GLY A 156 -0.80 -0.57 -14.09
CA GLY A 156 0.53 -1.16 -14.33
C GLY A 156 1.20 -1.72 -13.07
N ILE A 157 0.43 -1.90 -12.00
CA ILE A 157 0.89 -2.54 -10.76
C ILE A 157 0.18 -3.88 -10.54
N SER A 158 -0.75 -4.26 -11.41
CA SER A 158 -1.11 -5.69 -11.55
C SER A 158 -0.04 -6.33 -12.43
N PRO A 159 0.54 -7.48 -12.04
CA PRO A 159 1.27 -8.28 -13.00
C PRO A 159 0.31 -8.55 -14.17
N GLU A 160 0.66 -8.07 -15.36
CA GLU A 160 0.06 -8.57 -16.59
C GLU A 160 0.24 -10.08 -16.54
N THR A 161 -0.85 -10.81 -16.34
CA THR A 161 -0.85 -12.25 -16.52
C THR A 161 -0.50 -12.47 -17.98
N ASN A 162 0.70 -12.99 -18.24
CA ASN A 162 1.16 -13.42 -19.54
C ASN A 162 0.11 -14.37 -20.14
N GLU A 163 -0.77 -13.86 -20.98
CA GLU A 163 -1.43 -14.67 -21.99
C GLU A 163 -0.41 -14.82 -23.12
N GLU A 164 0.15 -16.03 -23.22
CA GLU A 164 1.12 -16.45 -24.22
C GLU A 164 0.59 -16.14 -25.63
N MET A 165 1.18 -15.14 -26.27
CA MET A 165 1.14 -14.98 -27.72
C MET A 165 2.31 -15.78 -28.32
N PRO A 166 2.09 -16.81 -29.14
CA PRO A 166 3.16 -17.44 -29.88
C PRO A 166 3.55 -16.51 -31.04
N ASN A 167 4.74 -15.92 -30.96
CA ASN A 167 5.33 -15.20 -32.08
C ASN A 167 6.60 -15.94 -32.52
N ASP A 168 6.46 -16.68 -33.60
CA ASP A 168 7.52 -17.41 -34.28
C ASP A 168 8.21 -16.45 -35.26
N GLY A 169 9.50 -16.17 -35.09
CA GLY A 169 10.20 -15.28 -36.02
C GLY A 169 11.65 -14.98 -35.67
N PHE A 170 12.52 -15.89 -36.08
CA PHE A 170 13.99 -15.88 -36.02
C PHE A 170 14.70 -14.54 -36.35
N GLY A 171 15.77 -14.25 -35.59
CA GLY A 171 17.03 -13.73 -36.12
C GLY A 171 17.52 -12.38 -35.56
N ASP A 172 18.45 -12.39 -34.60
CA ASP A 172 19.88 -12.10 -34.85
C ASP A 172 20.61 -11.70 -33.53
N VAL A 173 21.87 -12.09 -33.48
CA VAL A 173 22.81 -12.15 -32.34
C VAL A 173 23.48 -10.82 -31.99
N GLY A 174 23.89 -10.67 -30.72
CA GLY A 174 24.86 -9.66 -30.25
C GLY A 174 24.52 -9.16 -28.85
N ASN A 175 24.85 -9.93 -27.80
CA ASN A 175 26.01 -9.70 -26.93
C ASN A 175 25.91 -8.37 -26.16
N ASP A 176 25.69 -8.42 -24.83
CA ASP A 176 26.69 -7.98 -23.87
C ASP A 176 26.19 -8.08 -22.42
N LEU A 177 26.89 -8.95 -21.69
CA LEU A 177 27.40 -8.77 -20.32
C LEU A 177 26.40 -8.82 -19.16
N ALA A 178 26.49 -9.97 -18.49
CA ALA A 178 26.13 -10.20 -17.10
C ALA A 178 26.67 -9.12 -16.17
N ASP A 179 25.83 -8.65 -15.26
CA ASP A 179 26.30 -8.32 -13.92
C ASP A 179 25.37 -8.96 -12.89
N SER A 180 26.02 -9.65 -11.98
CA SER A 180 25.47 -10.58 -11.02
C SER A 180 25.85 -10.04 -9.66
N ASP A 181 24.91 -9.43 -8.95
CA ASP A 181 25.06 -9.18 -7.52
C ASP A 181 23.85 -9.75 -6.77
N ASP A 182 24.12 -10.92 -6.20
CA ASP A 182 23.54 -11.44 -4.97
C ASP A 182 23.81 -10.45 -3.84
N ASP A 183 22.78 -10.06 -3.09
CA ASP A 183 22.95 -9.69 -1.68
C ASP A 183 21.64 -9.88 -0.87
N SER A 184 21.60 -11.04 -0.21
CA SER A 184 21.25 -11.22 1.20
C SER A 184 20.01 -10.53 1.79
N LEU A 185 18.93 -11.31 1.73
CA LEU A 185 17.75 -11.26 2.58
C LEU A 185 18.07 -11.80 4.00
N LEU A 186 18.33 -10.94 4.99
CA LEU A 186 18.26 -11.25 6.43
C LEU A 186 18.44 -9.97 7.29
N ASP A 187 17.33 -9.41 7.79
CA ASP A 187 17.18 -8.91 9.18
C ASP A 187 15.91 -8.06 9.36
N VAL A 188 14.74 -8.70 9.40
CA VAL A 188 13.58 -8.16 10.14
C VAL A 188 12.78 -9.34 10.67
N ILE A 189 13.02 -9.70 11.93
CA ILE A 189 12.09 -10.25 12.96
C ILE A 189 12.88 -11.16 13.91
N GLY A 190 13.07 -10.72 15.15
CA GLY A 190 13.34 -11.65 16.26
C GLY A 190 14.13 -11.09 17.42
N MET A 191 13.50 -10.32 18.32
CA MET A 191 13.90 -10.33 19.74
C MET A 191 12.68 -10.22 20.65
N VAL A 192 12.24 -11.38 21.16
CA VAL A 192 11.44 -11.54 22.37
C VAL A 192 12.30 -12.30 23.37
N GLY A 193 12.50 -11.70 24.55
CA GLY A 193 12.68 -12.45 25.80
C GLY A 193 14.10 -12.59 26.37
N GLY A 194 14.37 -11.83 27.44
CA GLY A 194 14.68 -12.44 28.74
C GLY A 194 16.11 -12.38 29.28
N LYS A 195 16.26 -11.61 30.39
CA LYS A 195 17.05 -11.84 31.63
C LYS A 195 18.56 -12.11 31.46
N SER A 196 19.49 -11.49 32.18
CA SER A 196 19.53 -11.12 33.61
C SER A 196 20.80 -10.29 33.90
N ASN A 197 20.69 -9.32 34.83
CA ASN A 197 21.79 -8.77 35.66
C ASN A 197 22.45 -9.88 36.52
N PRO A 198 23.61 -9.71 37.21
CA PRO A 198 24.07 -8.50 37.95
C PRO A 198 25.61 -8.22 37.83
N VAL A 199 26.22 -7.14 38.35
CA VAL A 199 26.65 -6.93 39.76
C VAL A 199 27.48 -5.62 39.85
N ALA A 200 27.29 -4.90 40.98
CA ALA A 200 28.18 -3.98 41.74
C ALA A 200 28.68 -2.67 41.09
N GLU A 201 28.22 -1.51 41.57
CA GLU A 201 28.69 -0.71 42.74
C GLU A 201 29.90 0.18 42.41
N ASN A 202 29.68 1.50 42.45
CA ASN A 202 30.37 2.35 43.43
C ASN A 202 29.69 3.71 43.58
N ASN A 203 29.41 4.03 44.84
CA ASN A 203 28.97 5.30 45.41
C ASN A 203 29.97 6.44 45.13
N MET A 204 29.44 7.65 44.93
CA MET A 204 30.05 8.83 45.54
C MET A 204 28.97 9.91 45.80
N GLU A 205 28.82 10.23 47.07
CA GLU A 205 27.85 11.16 47.67
C GLU A 205 28.52 12.54 47.84
N SER A 206 27.90 13.66 47.43
CA SER A 206 27.22 14.68 48.28
C SER A 206 27.80 16.08 47.95
N PRO A 207 27.25 17.23 48.40
CA PRO A 207 25.85 17.63 48.53
C PRO A 207 25.57 19.02 47.88
N SER A 208 24.30 19.42 47.78
CA SER A 208 23.94 20.86 47.70
C SER A 208 22.67 21.12 48.50
N ALA A 209 22.74 22.22 49.24
CA ALA A 209 21.85 22.59 50.32
C ALA A 209 20.50 23.16 49.86
N SER A 210 19.53 22.94 50.74
CA SER A 210 18.14 23.38 50.76
C SER A 210 17.95 24.89 50.66
N THR A 211 16.81 25.33 50.10
CA THR A 211 15.87 26.17 50.87
C THR A 211 14.44 26.01 50.37
N ALA A 212 13.53 25.79 51.32
CA ALA A 212 12.09 25.60 51.16
C ALA A 212 11.34 26.93 51.09
N THR A 213 10.11 26.93 50.58
CA THR A 213 8.96 27.55 51.27
C THR A 213 7.65 26.89 50.81
N ARG A 214 6.79 26.67 51.81
CA ARG A 214 5.54 25.92 51.88
C ARG A 214 4.38 26.91 51.97
N VAL A 215 3.25 26.67 51.29
CA VAL A 215 1.92 27.17 51.71
C VAL A 215 0.86 26.09 51.44
N THR A 216 -0.12 26.04 52.33
CA THR A 216 -0.98 24.92 52.73
C THR A 216 -2.45 25.26 52.40
N THR A 217 -3.16 24.37 51.68
CA THR A 217 -4.58 23.88 51.86
C THR A 217 -5.77 24.88 52.01
N PRO A 218 -7.08 24.46 52.03
CA PRO A 218 -7.74 23.14 51.84
C PRO A 218 -9.03 23.10 50.95
N SER A 219 -9.51 21.86 50.70
CA SER A 219 -10.90 21.36 50.53
C SER A 219 -11.83 21.96 49.45
N SER A 220 -12.55 21.15 48.65
CA SER A 220 -13.72 20.37 49.11
C SER A 220 -14.28 19.43 48.01
N THR A 221 -14.57 18.17 48.39
CA THR A 221 -15.85 17.46 48.20
C THR A 221 -16.21 16.76 46.85
N SER A 222 -16.04 15.42 46.90
CA SER A 222 -16.94 14.28 46.55
C SER A 222 -17.95 14.39 45.37
N THR A 223 -18.12 13.35 44.53
CA THR A 223 -18.95 12.18 44.87
C THR A 223 -18.58 10.95 44.03
N SER A 224 -18.63 9.80 44.69
CA SER A 224 -18.48 8.43 44.20
C SER A 224 -19.83 7.88 43.72
N VAL A 225 -19.86 7.12 42.61
CA VAL A 225 -20.82 6.03 42.42
C VAL A 225 -20.10 4.81 41.86
N ASP A 226 -19.98 3.84 42.75
CA ASP A 226 -19.56 2.47 42.60
C ASP A 226 -20.79 1.63 42.17
N GLN A 227 -20.65 0.71 41.22
CA GLN A 227 -21.54 -0.45 41.11
C GLN A 227 -20.89 -1.57 40.28
N ARG A 228 -20.28 -2.52 41.00
CA ARG A 228 -20.06 -3.91 40.58
C ARG A 228 -21.39 -4.66 40.57
N THR A 229 -21.59 -5.57 39.60
CA THR A 229 -22.04 -6.99 39.72
C THR A 229 -22.42 -7.53 38.32
N PRO A 230 -22.72 -8.83 38.12
CA PRO A 230 -21.74 -9.85 37.76
C PRO A 230 -21.95 -10.48 36.37
N ARG A 231 -20.88 -11.13 35.92
CA ARG A 231 -20.79 -12.14 34.85
C ARG A 231 -21.98 -13.12 34.79
N PRO A 232 -22.35 -13.56 33.58
CA PRO A 232 -22.52 -14.99 33.34
C PRO A 232 -21.67 -15.51 32.17
N SER A 233 -21.12 -16.70 32.37
CA SER A 233 -20.47 -17.53 31.35
C SER A 233 -21.49 -18.20 30.44
N PRO A 234 -21.09 -18.49 29.19
CA PRO A 234 -21.20 -19.86 28.67
C PRO A 234 -19.85 -20.27 28.03
N THR A 235 -19.16 -21.29 28.53
CA THR A 235 -19.32 -22.72 28.20
C THR A 235 -19.06 -23.05 26.73
N LEU A 236 -17.87 -23.61 26.50
CA LEU A 236 -17.49 -24.64 25.52
C LEU A 236 -18.07 -24.56 24.10
N ALA A 237 -17.17 -24.31 23.14
CA ALA A 237 -17.03 -25.19 21.97
C ALA A 237 -15.62 -25.06 21.39
N THR A 238 -14.80 -26.08 21.60
CA THR A 238 -13.52 -26.32 20.94
C THR A 238 -13.77 -26.77 19.51
N PRO A 239 -13.33 -26.06 18.46
CA PRO A 239 -13.30 -26.64 17.12
C PRO A 239 -12.10 -27.58 17.00
N THR A 240 -12.43 -28.83 16.69
CA THR A 240 -11.54 -29.95 16.39
C THR A 240 -10.65 -29.62 15.19
N PRO A 241 -9.35 -29.97 15.18
CA PRO A 241 -8.52 -29.83 13.99
C PRO A 241 -8.94 -30.83 12.90
N PRO A 242 -9.02 -30.42 11.62
CA PRO A 242 -9.35 -31.33 10.54
C PRO A 242 -8.19 -32.30 10.26
N GLY A 243 -8.51 -33.59 10.39
CA GLY A 243 -8.17 -34.62 9.42
C GLY A 243 -6.69 -34.75 9.03
N LYS A 244 -6.00 -35.66 9.72
CA LYS A 244 -4.78 -36.30 9.24
C LYS A 244 -4.98 -36.78 7.80
N ARG A 245 -4.15 -36.29 6.87
CA ARG A 245 -4.00 -36.83 5.52
C ARG A 245 -3.85 -38.35 5.57
N ALA A 246 -4.74 -39.05 4.88
CA ALA A 246 -4.59 -40.47 4.62
C ALA A 246 -3.26 -40.74 3.88
N PRO A 247 -2.50 -41.78 4.25
CA PRO A 247 -1.36 -42.21 3.46
C PRO A 247 -1.83 -42.71 2.09
N PRO A 248 -1.01 -42.58 1.03
CA PRO A 248 -1.35 -43.12 -0.28
C PRO A 248 -1.59 -44.63 -0.21
N PRO A 249 -2.46 -45.18 -1.08
CA PRO A 249 -2.75 -46.61 -1.07
C PRO A 249 -1.47 -47.41 -1.26
N VAL A 250 -1.19 -48.27 -0.28
CA VAL A 250 -0.16 -49.31 -0.37
C VAL A 250 -0.51 -50.17 -1.58
N ILE A 251 0.31 -50.07 -2.62
CA ILE A 251 0.27 -50.98 -3.78
C ILE A 251 0.51 -52.39 -3.24
N LEU A 252 -0.57 -53.15 -3.11
CA LEU A 252 -0.54 -54.58 -2.85
C LEU A 252 0.25 -55.22 -4.00
N LYS A 253 1.50 -55.61 -3.73
CA LYS A 253 2.27 -56.52 -4.60
C LYS A 253 1.45 -57.80 -4.74
N GLN A 254 0.66 -57.88 -5.80
CA GLN A 254 0.03 -59.13 -6.22
C GLN A 254 1.16 -60.12 -6.54
N LYS A 255 1.24 -61.12 -5.67
CA LYS A 255 2.14 -62.25 -5.78
C LYS A 255 1.76 -63.00 -7.06
N SER A 256 2.59 -62.88 -8.07
CA SER A 256 2.46 -63.59 -9.35
C SER A 256 2.37 -65.10 -9.09
N PRO A 257 1.31 -65.81 -9.52
CA PRO A 257 1.26 -67.25 -9.38
C PRO A 257 2.25 -67.89 -10.34
N ASN A 258 3.07 -68.79 -9.78
CA ASN A 258 4.03 -69.64 -10.47
C ASN A 258 3.52 -70.14 -11.83
N ALA A 259 4.16 -69.66 -12.89
CA ALA A 259 3.97 -70.19 -14.23
C ALA A 259 4.57 -71.61 -14.31
N SER A 260 3.70 -72.61 -14.25
CA SER A 260 4.02 -73.97 -14.66
C SER A 260 4.48 -73.95 -16.11
N LYS A 261 5.75 -74.33 -16.35
CA LYS A 261 6.35 -74.53 -17.67
C LYS A 261 5.60 -75.64 -18.41
N LYS A 262 4.53 -75.31 -19.12
CA LYS A 262 3.89 -76.20 -20.10
C LYS A 262 4.68 -76.05 -21.41
N LYS A 263 5.43 -77.10 -21.79
CA LYS A 263 6.11 -77.24 -23.08
C LYS A 263 5.13 -76.88 -24.20
N GLN A 264 5.37 -75.75 -24.87
CA GLN A 264 4.71 -75.40 -26.12
C GLN A 264 5.29 -76.31 -27.20
N THR A 265 4.43 -77.14 -27.79
CA THR A 265 4.69 -77.77 -29.08
C THR A 265 4.74 -76.68 -30.16
N PRO A 266 5.49 -76.89 -31.27
CA PRO A 266 5.57 -75.91 -32.36
C PRO A 266 4.18 -75.79 -32.98
N GLY A 267 3.49 -74.69 -32.68
CA GLY A 267 2.17 -74.40 -33.24
C GLY A 267 2.30 -73.94 -34.68
N ASP A 268 1.34 -74.37 -35.50
CA ASP A 268 1.22 -74.03 -36.92
C ASP A 268 1.44 -72.52 -37.18
N PRO A 269 2.21 -72.16 -38.23
CA PRO A 269 2.53 -70.77 -38.57
C PRO A 269 1.27 -69.91 -38.82
N VAL A 270 0.15 -70.53 -39.16
CA VAL A 270 -1.15 -69.87 -39.37
C VAL A 270 -1.72 -69.30 -38.05
N ILE A 271 -1.58 -70.00 -36.93
CA ILE A 271 -2.13 -69.58 -35.62
C ILE A 271 -1.31 -68.43 -35.02
N ILE A 272 -0.01 -68.40 -35.28
CA ILE A 272 0.89 -67.32 -34.84
C ILE A 272 0.54 -66.00 -35.54
N SER A 273 0.24 -66.05 -36.84
CA SER A 273 -0.16 -64.87 -37.63
C SER A 273 -1.50 -64.28 -37.16
N ALA A 274 -2.50 -65.13 -36.87
CA ALA A 274 -3.79 -64.69 -36.35
C ALA A 274 -3.68 -64.01 -34.97
N ARG A 275 -2.85 -64.54 -34.06
CA ARG A 275 -2.62 -63.93 -32.74
C ARG A 275 -1.91 -62.58 -32.80
N LYS A 276 -1.08 -62.36 -33.82
CA LYS A 276 -0.41 -61.06 -34.03
C LYS A 276 -1.42 -59.99 -34.45
N ARG A 277 -2.30 -60.31 -35.40
CA ARG A 277 -3.37 -59.39 -35.86
C ARG A 277 -4.33 -59.00 -34.73
N ILE A 278 -4.79 -59.96 -33.93
CA ILE A 278 -5.67 -59.67 -32.78
C ILE A 278 -5.00 -58.73 -31.77
N LYS A 279 -3.70 -58.88 -31.52
CA LYS A 279 -2.96 -57.98 -30.62
C LYS A 279 -2.80 -56.58 -31.19
N GLU A 280 -2.51 -56.46 -32.49
CA GLU A 280 -2.41 -55.18 -33.19
C GLU A 280 -3.76 -54.45 -33.18
N GLU A 281 -4.86 -55.13 -33.53
CA GLU A 281 -6.21 -54.56 -33.48
C GLU A 281 -6.62 -54.14 -32.07
N THR A 282 -6.29 -54.95 -31.05
CA THR A 282 -6.57 -54.60 -29.65
C THR A 282 -5.78 -53.36 -29.22
N MET A 283 -4.50 -53.28 -29.59
CA MET A 283 -3.65 -52.13 -29.27
C MET A 283 -4.13 -50.86 -29.97
N GLU A 284 -4.53 -50.94 -31.24
CA GLU A 284 -5.12 -49.81 -31.97
C GLU A 284 -6.44 -49.34 -31.35
N SER A 285 -7.31 -50.27 -30.92
CA SER A 285 -8.56 -49.92 -30.24
C SER A 285 -8.33 -49.19 -28.91
N PHE A 286 -7.28 -49.59 -28.19
CA PHE A 286 -6.89 -48.94 -26.94
C PHE A 286 -6.33 -47.54 -27.19
N LEU A 287 -5.50 -47.36 -28.22
CA LEU A 287 -4.97 -46.05 -28.60
C LEU A 287 -6.08 -45.09 -29.03
N ARG A 288 -7.05 -45.54 -29.84
CA ARG A 288 -8.21 -44.72 -30.23
C ARG A 288 -9.05 -44.30 -29.02
N THR A 289 -9.29 -45.22 -28.09
CA THR A 289 -10.05 -44.93 -26.86
C THR A 289 -9.29 -43.93 -25.99
N SER A 290 -7.98 -44.09 -25.85
CA SER A 290 -7.13 -43.18 -25.07
C SER A 290 -7.11 -41.78 -25.69
N GLN A 291 -7.01 -41.67 -27.01
CA GLN A 291 -7.08 -40.39 -27.70
C GLN A 291 -8.44 -39.71 -27.53
N SER A 292 -9.54 -40.46 -27.69
CA SER A 292 -10.90 -39.94 -27.49
C SER A 292 -11.12 -39.43 -26.06
N GLN A 293 -10.52 -40.05 -25.05
CA GLN A 293 -10.61 -39.58 -23.66
C GLN A 293 -9.84 -38.27 -23.45
N LEU A 294 -8.68 -38.12 -24.07
CA LEU A 294 -7.90 -36.88 -24.00
C LEU A 294 -8.64 -35.72 -24.68
N ASP A 295 -9.26 -35.97 -25.84
CA ASP A 295 -10.02 -34.95 -26.56
C ASP A 295 -11.27 -34.53 -25.78
N GLU A 296 -11.98 -35.49 -25.15
CA GLU A 296 -13.14 -35.19 -24.30
C GLU A 296 -12.75 -34.41 -23.03
N GLU A 297 -11.61 -34.75 -22.41
CA GLU A 297 -11.10 -34.01 -21.24
C GLU A 297 -10.66 -32.60 -21.62
N GLY A 298 -10.01 -32.44 -22.78
CA GLY A 298 -9.64 -31.14 -23.35
C GLY A 298 -10.85 -30.24 -23.55
N SER A 299 -11.90 -30.76 -24.20
CA SER A 299 -13.16 -30.03 -24.41
C SER A 299 -13.82 -29.62 -23.09
N LYS A 300 -13.85 -30.52 -22.08
CA LYS A 300 -14.38 -30.19 -20.74
C LYS A 300 -13.55 -29.12 -20.03
N LYS A 301 -12.22 -29.14 -20.15
CA LYS A 301 -11.34 -28.10 -19.59
C LYS A 301 -11.58 -26.76 -20.26
N GLN A 302 -11.68 -26.72 -21.59
CA GLN A 302 -11.97 -25.51 -22.33
C GLN A 302 -13.32 -24.90 -21.93
N LYS A 303 -14.38 -25.72 -21.86
CA LYS A 303 -15.71 -25.25 -21.43
C LYS A 303 -15.69 -24.63 -20.02
N ARG A 304 -15.00 -25.26 -19.06
CA ARG A 304 -14.82 -24.70 -17.70
C ARG A 304 -14.03 -23.40 -17.70
N HIS A 305 -13.04 -23.27 -18.58
CA HIS A 305 -12.28 -22.03 -18.71
C HIS A 305 -13.18 -20.90 -19.24
N GLU A 306 -13.96 -21.15 -20.29
CA GLU A 306 -14.91 -20.20 -20.85
C GLU A 306 -15.98 -19.77 -19.83
N GLU A 307 -16.54 -20.70 -19.05
CA GLU A 307 -17.48 -20.39 -17.96
C GLU A 307 -16.84 -19.52 -16.88
N ASN A 308 -15.61 -19.83 -16.46
CA ASN A 308 -14.87 -19.02 -15.48
C ASN A 308 -14.52 -17.62 -16.00
N VAL A 309 -14.17 -17.49 -17.28
CA VAL A 309 -13.94 -16.19 -17.93
C VAL A 309 -15.24 -15.38 -17.97
N GLY A 310 -16.38 -16.03 -18.26
CA GLY A 310 -17.70 -15.39 -18.22
C GLY A 310 -18.05 -14.85 -16.84
N LEU A 311 -17.86 -15.64 -15.78
CA LEU A 311 -18.12 -15.21 -14.40
C LEU A 311 -17.23 -14.03 -13.98
N LYS A 312 -15.95 -14.05 -14.33
CA LYS A 312 -15.03 -12.92 -14.05
C LYS A 312 -15.43 -11.64 -14.79
N LYS A 313 -15.89 -11.74 -16.04
CA LYS A 313 -16.39 -10.58 -16.80
C LYS A 313 -17.63 -9.96 -16.14
N GLU A 314 -18.55 -10.78 -15.66
CA GLU A 314 -19.73 -10.31 -14.93
C GLU A 314 -19.35 -9.66 -13.60
N GLU A 315 -18.41 -10.25 -12.85
CA GLU A 315 -17.90 -9.67 -11.59
C GLU A 315 -17.27 -8.28 -11.82
N ILE A 316 -16.43 -8.14 -12.86
CA ILE A 316 -15.83 -6.84 -13.23
C ILE A 316 -16.93 -5.84 -13.59
N SER A 317 -17.93 -6.24 -14.39
CA SER A 317 -19.05 -5.37 -14.75
C SER A 317 -19.85 -4.89 -13.53
N GLN A 318 -20.06 -5.76 -12.54
CA GLN A 318 -20.74 -5.40 -11.29
C GLN A 318 -19.91 -4.43 -10.45
N ARG A 319 -18.59 -4.63 -10.36
CA ARG A 319 -17.69 -3.70 -9.67
C ARG A 319 -17.67 -2.32 -10.33
N GLU A 320 -17.65 -2.26 -11.66
CA GLU A 320 -17.71 -0.98 -12.40
C GLU A 320 -19.04 -0.24 -12.17
N LYS A 321 -20.17 -0.96 -12.15
CA LYS A 321 -21.48 -0.38 -11.81
C LYS A 321 -21.50 0.15 -10.39
N HIS A 322 -21.00 -0.61 -9.42
CA HIS A 322 -20.92 -0.19 -8.03
C HIS A 322 -20.03 1.05 -7.86
N PHE A 323 -18.87 1.07 -8.51
CA PHE A 323 -17.96 2.22 -8.49
C PHE A 323 -18.63 3.48 -9.06
N ARG A 324 -19.33 3.35 -10.20
CA ARG A 324 -20.07 4.47 -10.81
C ARG A 324 -21.15 5.03 -9.87
N MET A 325 -21.92 4.15 -9.22
CA MET A 325 -22.95 4.59 -8.26
C MET A 325 -22.34 5.34 -7.08
N ARG A 326 -21.25 4.83 -6.49
CA ARG A 326 -20.56 5.48 -5.37
C ARG A 326 -20.00 6.84 -5.77
N PHE A 327 -19.39 6.93 -6.95
CA PHE A 327 -18.86 8.20 -7.47
C PHE A 327 -19.98 9.24 -7.67
N GLU A 328 -21.12 8.85 -8.23
CA GLU A 328 -22.29 9.73 -8.37
C GLU A 328 -22.86 10.17 -7.01
N GLU A 329 -22.84 9.31 -6.01
CA GLU A 329 -23.27 9.64 -4.64
C GLU A 329 -22.32 10.64 -3.98
N GLU A 330 -21.01 10.44 -4.10
CA GLU A 330 -19.99 11.37 -3.59
C GLU A 330 -20.10 12.75 -4.26
N GLN A 331 -20.35 12.79 -5.57
CA GLN A 331 -20.64 14.03 -6.29
C GLN A 331 -21.90 14.74 -5.77
N LYS A 332 -22.95 13.99 -5.41
CA LYS A 332 -24.16 14.56 -4.80
C LYS A 332 -23.89 15.11 -3.41
N VAL A 333 -23.09 14.42 -2.59
CA VAL A 333 -22.69 14.89 -1.26
C VAL A 333 -21.89 16.18 -1.38
N PHE A 334 -20.91 16.24 -2.28
CA PHE A 334 -20.12 17.44 -2.52
C PHE A 334 -20.98 18.64 -2.94
N LYS A 335 -21.92 18.43 -3.88
CA LYS A 335 -22.87 19.49 -4.29
C LYS A 335 -23.76 19.95 -3.15
N ARG A 336 -24.26 19.04 -2.31
CA ARG A 336 -25.07 19.40 -1.12
C ARG A 336 -24.25 20.21 -0.12
N GLN A 337 -23.00 19.84 0.11
CA GLN A 337 -22.11 20.57 1.00
C GLN A 337 -21.83 21.99 0.48
N ALA A 338 -21.53 22.14 -0.82
CA ALA A 338 -21.32 23.45 -1.44
C ALA A 338 -22.57 24.36 -1.31
N ILE A 339 -23.76 23.82 -1.55
CA ILE A 339 -25.03 24.56 -1.37
C ILE A 339 -25.23 24.95 0.10
N ALA A 340 -24.92 24.07 1.05
CA ALA A 340 -25.05 24.34 2.47
C ALA A 340 -24.06 25.43 2.95
N GLU A 341 -22.82 25.40 2.45
CA GLU A 341 -21.81 26.43 2.73
C GLU A 341 -22.23 27.79 2.15
N GLU A 342 -22.74 27.82 0.91
CA GLU A 342 -23.26 29.04 0.30
C GLU A 342 -24.47 29.60 1.08
N ALA A 343 -25.40 28.73 1.50
CA ALA A 343 -26.54 29.14 2.31
C ALA A 343 -26.11 29.68 3.69
N SER A 344 -25.12 29.05 4.33
CA SER A 344 -24.55 29.50 5.60
C SER A 344 -23.89 30.88 5.46
N PHE A 345 -23.12 31.08 4.38
CA PHE A 345 -22.51 32.37 4.06
C PHE A 345 -23.55 33.47 3.83
N ARG A 346 -24.58 33.20 3.01
CA ARG A 346 -25.69 34.13 2.77
C ARG A 346 -26.39 34.51 4.07
N LYS A 347 -26.64 33.54 4.96
CA LYS A 347 -27.27 33.77 6.27
C LYS A 347 -26.41 34.64 7.19
N ALA A 348 -25.09 34.44 7.20
CA ALA A 348 -24.15 35.26 7.97
C ALA A 348 -24.14 36.71 7.47
N CYS A 349 -24.07 36.93 6.15
CA CYS A 349 -24.14 38.27 5.56
C CYS A 349 -25.46 38.98 5.88
N LEU A 350 -26.60 38.28 5.82
CA LEU A 350 -27.89 38.85 6.20
C LEU A 350 -27.92 39.26 7.68
N ALA A 351 -27.39 38.43 8.58
CA ALA A 351 -27.33 38.76 10.00
C ALA A 351 -26.49 40.02 10.28
N GLU A 352 -25.36 40.18 9.58
CA GLU A 352 -24.51 41.37 9.70
C GLU A 352 -25.22 42.63 9.16
N LEU A 353 -25.89 42.54 8.01
CA LEU A 353 -26.71 43.63 7.47
C LEU A 353 -27.83 44.05 8.43
N HIS A 354 -28.55 43.07 9.02
CA HIS A 354 -29.57 43.35 10.03
C HIS A 354 -28.99 44.05 11.27
N GLY A 355 -27.79 43.68 11.72
CA GLY A 355 -27.09 44.36 12.81
C GLY A 355 -26.80 45.84 12.49
N LEU A 356 -26.30 46.11 11.27
CA LEU A 356 -26.02 47.48 10.83
C LEU A 356 -27.28 48.35 10.68
N LEU A 357 -28.38 47.76 10.21
CA LEU A 357 -29.69 48.42 10.12
C LEU A 357 -30.24 48.78 11.50
N ALA A 358 -30.13 47.87 12.48
CA ALA A 358 -30.60 48.09 13.84
C ALA A 358 -29.88 49.26 14.55
N GLU A 359 -28.61 49.51 14.22
CA GLU A 359 -27.83 50.62 14.78
C GLU A 359 -28.14 52.01 14.17
N ASN A 360 -29.12 52.11 13.26
CA ASN A 360 -29.57 53.37 12.66
C ASN A 360 -28.45 54.17 11.95
N LYS A 361 -27.40 53.47 11.49
CA LYS A 361 -26.29 54.02 10.69
C LYS A 361 -26.56 53.97 9.17
N SER A 362 -27.77 53.60 8.76
CA SER A 362 -28.12 53.25 7.36
C SER A 362 -27.90 54.38 6.37
N ASP A 363 -28.19 55.62 6.74
CA ASP A 363 -28.26 56.72 5.78
C ASP A 363 -26.89 57.19 5.28
N ARG A 364 -25.79 56.81 5.95
CA ARG A 364 -24.42 57.13 5.49
C ARG A 364 -23.78 56.07 4.60
N TYR A 365 -24.26 54.83 4.60
CA TYR A 365 -23.57 53.72 3.93
C TYR A 365 -24.26 53.21 2.66
N ILE A 366 -25.52 53.59 2.41
CA ILE A 366 -26.25 53.20 1.17
C ILE A 366 -25.50 53.65 -0.09
N HIS A 367 -24.80 54.78 -0.06
CA HIS A 367 -24.03 55.29 -1.20
C HIS A 367 -22.66 54.64 -1.39
N LEU A 368 -22.16 53.90 -0.40
CA LEU A 368 -20.86 53.21 -0.44
C LEU A 368 -20.98 51.72 -0.81
N MET A 369 -22.20 51.19 -0.85
CA MET A 369 -22.46 49.81 -1.25
C MET A 369 -22.23 49.65 -2.76
N HIS A 370 -21.50 48.60 -3.14
CA HIS A 370 -21.21 48.26 -4.53
C HIS A 370 -22.54 48.08 -5.31
N PRO A 371 -22.69 48.59 -6.55
CA PRO A 371 -23.96 48.57 -7.30
C PRO A 371 -24.61 47.18 -7.35
N HIS A 372 -23.79 46.14 -7.44
CA HIS A 372 -24.24 44.75 -7.46
C HIS A 372 -24.97 44.29 -6.18
N LEU A 373 -24.65 44.85 -5.02
CA LEU A 373 -25.35 44.56 -3.76
C LEU A 373 -26.74 45.22 -3.71
N VAL A 374 -26.90 46.38 -4.37
CA VAL A 374 -28.18 47.07 -4.48
C VAL A 374 -29.15 46.25 -5.33
N ASP A 375 -28.67 45.70 -6.45
CA ASP A 375 -29.48 44.82 -7.30
C ASP A 375 -29.88 43.53 -6.59
N ILE A 376 -28.98 42.94 -5.78
CA ILE A 376 -29.28 41.75 -4.96
C ILE A 376 -30.35 42.07 -3.91
N LEU A 377 -30.23 43.19 -3.19
CA LEU A 377 -31.24 43.61 -2.20
C LEU A 377 -32.60 43.93 -2.85
N LYS A 378 -32.60 44.41 -4.10
CA LYS A 378 -33.82 44.66 -4.85
C LYS A 378 -34.50 43.35 -5.28
N GLN A 379 -33.73 42.38 -5.78
CA GLN A 379 -34.23 41.03 -6.09
C GLN A 379 -34.77 40.31 -4.84
N PHE A 380 -34.12 40.46 -3.69
CA PHE A 380 -34.60 39.88 -2.43
C PHE A 380 -35.93 40.49 -1.98
N ARG A 381 -36.13 41.81 -2.16
CA ARG A 381 -37.41 42.46 -1.85
C ARG A 381 -38.54 41.99 -2.77
N GLU A 382 -38.25 41.80 -4.06
CA GLU A 382 -39.22 41.27 -5.03
C GLU A 382 -39.64 39.84 -4.68
N LEU A 383 -38.70 38.98 -4.24
CA LEU A 383 -38.98 37.61 -3.80
C LEU A 383 -39.77 37.53 -2.47
N GLU A 384 -39.60 38.51 -1.57
CA GLU A 384 -40.38 38.59 -0.32
C GLU A 384 -41.84 38.98 -0.59
N GLU A 385 -42.11 39.80 -1.62
CA GLU A 385 -43.47 40.21 -2.00
C GLU A 385 -44.25 39.08 -2.69
N ASP A 386 -43.56 38.13 -3.34
CA ASP A 386 -44.17 36.98 -4.01
C ASP A 386 -44.47 35.78 -3.07
N GLY A 387 -44.05 35.85 -1.80
CA GLY A 387 -44.41 34.86 -0.78
C GLY A 387 -43.81 33.46 -0.95
N GLU A 388 -42.71 33.33 -1.72
CA GLU A 388 -42.06 32.06 -2.05
C GLU A 388 -40.85 31.69 -1.14
N VAL A 389 -40.63 32.41 -0.02
CA VAL A 389 -39.48 32.19 0.89
C VAL A 389 -39.87 31.48 2.19
#